data_AF-A0A497F7E2-F1
#
_entry.id   AF-A0A497F7E2-F1
#
_cell.length_a   1.000
_cell.length_b   1.000
_cell.length_c   1.000
_cell.angle_alpha   90.00
_cell.angle_beta   90.00
_cell.angle_gamma   90.00
#
_symmetry.space_group_name_H-M   'P 1'
#
loop_
_entity.id
_entity.type
_entity.pdbx_description
1 polymer ?
#
loop_
_entity_poly.entity_id
_entity_poly.type
_entity_poly.pdbx_seq_one_letter_code
_entity_poly.pdbx_strand_id
1 'polypeptide(L)'
;MRYRLLDILACPMCKYFPLEYVVFSERVNPEVKYPSELSKPHCEVYCGLYRKYIVPENVRRRVIELRDQGLSYSEVAKRVTEETGYYLSEEIAQIVEKIIREGKESEMFHPNPSELPCEECIKREVVEGILYCPNCLRWYPIREEIPEMLPDDLRSLDEDYEFLMRYRDKVPEIILQQGKPVNITYRK
;
A
#
# COMPACT_ATOMS: atom_id res chain seq x y z
N MET A 1 2.99 -4.91 -12.43
CA MET A 1 3.16 -4.84 -10.97
C MET A 1 2.09 -5.72 -10.34
N ARG A 2 2.47 -6.67 -9.48
CA ARG A 2 1.49 -7.47 -8.73
C ARG A 2 0.96 -6.67 -7.55
N TYR A 3 -0.32 -6.79 -7.24
CA TYR A 3 -0.96 -6.08 -6.11
C TYR A 3 -0.31 -6.34 -4.76
N ARG A 4 0.26 -7.55 -4.56
CA ARG A 4 1.00 -7.91 -3.36
C ARG A 4 2.13 -6.93 -3.04
N LEU A 5 2.76 -6.30 -4.04
CA LEU A 5 3.85 -5.36 -3.79
C LEU A 5 3.42 -4.18 -2.89
N LEU A 6 2.13 -3.83 -2.87
CA LEU A 6 1.61 -2.80 -1.97
C LEU A 6 1.63 -3.18 -0.49
N ASP A 7 1.87 -4.45 -0.14
CA ASP A 7 2.10 -4.91 1.24
C ASP A 7 3.47 -4.46 1.78
N ILE A 8 4.42 -4.18 0.89
CA ILE A 8 5.81 -3.84 1.25
C ILE A 8 6.26 -2.46 0.76
N LEU A 9 5.59 -1.90 -0.25
CA LEU A 9 5.97 -0.61 -0.82
C LEU A 9 5.54 0.54 0.10
N ALA A 10 6.53 1.22 0.67
CA ALA A 10 6.38 2.51 1.30
C ALA A 10 6.92 3.62 0.40
N CYS A 11 6.44 4.86 0.57
CA CYS A 11 6.97 6.01 -0.17
C CYS A 11 8.49 6.17 0.08
N PRO A 12 9.35 6.13 -0.95
CA PRO A 12 10.79 6.29 -0.79
C PRO A 12 11.21 7.57 -0.05
N MET A 13 10.40 8.63 -0.17
CA MET A 13 10.73 9.97 0.28
C MET A 13 10.27 10.28 1.72
N CYS A 14 9.16 9.72 2.17
CA CYS A 14 8.63 9.99 3.51
C CYS A 14 8.26 8.73 4.31
N LYS A 15 8.52 7.54 3.76
CA LYS A 15 8.28 6.23 4.36
C LYS A 15 6.81 5.93 4.71
N TYR A 16 5.87 6.77 4.26
CA TYR A 16 4.45 6.53 4.45
C TYR A 16 4.00 5.24 3.76
N PHE A 17 3.13 4.50 4.45
CA PHE A 17 2.53 3.25 4.04
C PHE A 17 1.05 3.20 4.48
N PRO A 18 0.13 2.67 3.65
CA PRO A 18 0.33 2.16 2.29
C PRO A 18 0.34 3.27 1.24
N LEU A 19 0.86 2.95 0.06
CA LEU A 19 0.66 3.77 -1.13
C LEU A 19 -0.73 3.51 -1.73
N GLU A 20 -1.34 4.56 -2.27
CA GLU A 20 -2.53 4.45 -3.11
C GLU A 20 -2.13 4.23 -4.57
N TYR A 21 -3.08 3.81 -5.41
CA TYR A 21 -2.80 3.55 -6.81
C TYR A 21 -3.99 3.78 -7.73
N VAL A 22 -3.71 4.02 -9.00
CA VAL A 22 -4.67 3.96 -10.10
C VAL A 22 -4.14 3.04 -11.18
N VAL A 23 -4.98 2.12 -11.64
CA VAL A 23 -4.67 1.18 -12.72
C VAL A 23 -5.12 1.78 -14.04
N PHE A 24 -4.22 1.87 -15.01
CA PHE A 24 -4.54 2.32 -16.37
C PHE A 24 -4.79 1.15 -17.30
N SER A 25 -4.03 0.06 -17.12
CA SER A 25 -4.17 -1.21 -17.82
C SER A 25 -3.75 -2.38 -16.89
N GLU A 26 -4.41 -3.53 -17.03
CA GLU A 26 -4.14 -4.76 -16.28
C GLU A 26 -4.06 -5.94 -17.25
N ARG A 27 -3.21 -6.91 -16.94
CA ARG A 27 -3.15 -8.21 -17.61
C ARG A 27 -3.45 -9.32 -16.60
N VAL A 28 -4.18 -10.34 -17.06
CA VAL A 28 -4.42 -11.57 -16.30
C VAL A 28 -3.76 -12.74 -17.03
N ASN A 29 -2.91 -13.48 -16.33
CA ASN A 29 -2.29 -14.70 -16.84
C ASN A 29 -2.82 -15.93 -16.08
N PRO A 30 -3.75 -16.71 -16.66
CA PRO A 30 -4.38 -17.85 -15.98
C PRO A 30 -3.42 -19.02 -15.75
N GLU A 31 -2.30 -19.09 -16.49
CA GLU A 31 -1.30 -20.15 -16.36
C GLU A 31 -0.43 -20.00 -15.09
N VAL A 32 -0.44 -18.82 -14.47
CA VAL A 32 0.29 -18.58 -13.21
C VAL A 32 -0.34 -19.41 -12.11
N LYS A 33 0.44 -20.36 -11.58
CA LYS A 33 0.07 -21.18 -10.43
C LYS A 33 0.53 -20.52 -9.14
N TYR A 34 -0.28 -20.67 -8.11
CA TYR A 34 0.10 -20.25 -6.77
C TYR A 34 1.21 -21.16 -6.23
N PRO A 35 2.33 -20.61 -5.71
CA PRO A 35 3.42 -21.41 -5.18
C PRO A 35 2.95 -22.31 -4.02
N SER A 36 3.24 -23.60 -4.10
CA SER A 36 2.79 -24.62 -3.13
C SER A 36 3.39 -24.46 -1.73
N GLU A 37 4.61 -23.94 -1.68
CA GLU A 37 5.44 -23.72 -0.51
C GLU A 37 4.98 -22.53 0.33
N LEU A 38 3.99 -21.78 -0.15
CA LEU A 38 3.67 -20.48 0.37
C LEU A 38 2.29 -20.49 1.04
N SER A 39 2.24 -20.07 2.30
CA SER A 39 0.99 -20.03 3.06
C SER A 39 0.07 -18.91 2.59
N LYS A 40 -1.23 -19.06 2.86
CA LYS A 40 -2.22 -18.01 2.67
C LYS A 40 -2.68 -17.47 4.04
N PRO A 41 -2.95 -16.17 4.16
CA PRO A 41 -2.72 -15.14 3.15
C PRO A 41 -1.23 -14.93 2.89
N HIS A 42 -0.87 -14.69 1.63
CA HIS A 42 0.53 -14.41 1.28
C HIS A 42 0.96 -13.10 1.95
N CYS A 43 0.10 -12.07 1.93
CA CYS A 43 0.39 -10.74 2.46
C CYS A 43 0.48 -10.78 3.99
N GLU A 44 1.26 -9.89 4.59
CA GLU A 44 1.49 -9.84 6.03
C GLU A 44 0.66 -8.75 6.72
N VAL A 45 0.59 -7.55 6.13
CA VAL A 45 0.01 -6.36 6.78
C VAL A 45 -1.12 -5.74 5.96
N TYR A 46 -1.01 -5.71 4.63
CA TYR A 46 -1.93 -5.02 3.74
C TYR A 46 -2.17 -5.79 2.43
N CYS A 47 -3.44 -6.00 2.10
CA CYS A 47 -3.84 -6.56 0.82
C CYS A 47 -4.05 -5.44 -0.21
N GLY A 48 -3.12 -5.29 -1.15
CA GLY A 48 -3.21 -4.29 -2.23
C GLY A 48 -4.40 -4.48 -3.19
N LEU A 49 -4.85 -5.72 -3.39
CA LEU A 49 -5.99 -6.02 -4.27
C LEU A 49 -7.30 -5.48 -3.70
N TYR A 50 -7.52 -5.71 -2.39
CA TYR A 50 -8.73 -5.25 -1.71
C TYR A 50 -8.57 -3.89 -1.03
N ARG A 51 -7.35 -3.34 -1.00
CA ARG A 51 -7.01 -2.07 -0.35
C ARG A 51 -7.37 -2.04 1.13
N LYS A 52 -7.02 -3.11 1.85
CA LYS A 52 -7.35 -3.28 3.27
C LYS A 52 -6.18 -3.83 4.05
N TYR A 53 -6.03 -3.36 5.29
CA TYR A 53 -5.15 -3.98 6.27
C TYR A 53 -5.68 -5.35 6.66
N ILE A 54 -4.79 -6.30 6.89
CA ILE A 54 -5.11 -7.69 7.22
C ILE A 54 -4.62 -8.07 8.61
N VAL A 55 -4.32 -7.06 9.43
CA VAL A 55 -3.91 -7.21 10.82
C VAL A 55 -5.00 -7.98 11.60
N PRO A 56 -4.69 -9.15 12.18
CA PRO A 56 -5.67 -9.98 12.87
C PRO A 56 -6.40 -9.24 14.00
N GLU A 57 -7.65 -9.60 14.25
CA GLU A 57 -8.46 -8.92 15.26
C GLU A 57 -7.85 -8.99 16.68
N ASN A 58 -7.29 -10.14 17.07
CA ASN A 58 -6.61 -10.29 18.36
C ASN A 58 -5.41 -9.34 18.48
N VAL A 59 -4.66 -9.13 17.40
CA VAL A 59 -3.54 -8.18 17.33
C VAL A 59 -4.07 -6.74 17.47
N ARG A 60 -5.14 -6.40 16.71
CA ARG A 60 -5.77 -5.07 16.74
C ARG A 60 -6.27 -4.68 18.14
N ARG A 61 -7.02 -5.58 18.79
CA ARG A 61 -7.51 -5.36 20.16
C ARG A 61 -6.34 -5.16 21.12
N ARG A 62 -5.30 -5.98 20.99
CA ARG A 62 -4.14 -5.91 21.88
C ARG A 62 -3.36 -4.60 21.77
N VAL A 63 -3.24 -4.06 20.56
CA VAL A 63 -2.68 -2.72 20.34
C VAL A 63 -3.43 -1.67 21.14
N ILE A 64 -4.77 -1.66 21.07
CA ILE A 64 -5.60 -0.68 21.78
C ILE A 64 -5.48 -0.83 23.30
N GLU A 65 -5.57 -2.06 23.81
CA GLU A 65 -5.44 -2.33 25.25
C GLU A 65 -4.13 -1.80 25.83
N LEU A 66 -3.01 -2.03 25.14
CA LEU A 66 -1.69 -1.59 25.59
C LEU A 66 -1.54 -0.06 25.44
N ARG A 67 -2.12 0.54 24.41
CA ARG A 67 -2.14 2.00 24.23
C ARG A 67 -2.99 2.70 25.29
N ASP A 68 -4.11 2.12 25.69
CA ASP A 68 -4.96 2.62 26.80
C ASP A 68 -4.25 2.56 28.16
N GLN A 69 -3.27 1.67 28.32
CA GLN A 69 -2.39 1.62 29.50
C GLN A 69 -1.27 2.68 29.46
N GLY A 70 -1.19 3.49 28.39
CA GLY A 70 -0.20 4.56 28.25
C GLY A 70 1.16 4.13 27.72
N LEU A 71 1.33 2.88 27.26
CA LEU A 71 2.61 2.38 26.74
C LEU A 71 2.98 3.06 25.42
N SER A 72 4.26 3.33 25.21
CA SER A 72 4.76 3.86 23.94
C SER A 72 4.60 2.86 22.78
N TYR A 73 4.59 3.34 21.52
CA TYR A 73 4.42 2.46 20.35
C TYR A 73 5.52 1.40 20.23
N SER A 74 6.75 1.71 20.63
CA SER A 74 7.86 0.76 20.68
C SER A 74 7.59 -0.38 21.67
N GLU A 75 7.05 -0.08 22.85
CA GLU A 75 6.66 -1.09 23.84
C GLU A 75 5.46 -1.91 23.37
N VAL A 76 4.47 -1.27 22.74
CA VAL A 76 3.30 -1.96 22.17
C VAL A 76 3.74 -2.95 21.08
N ALA A 77 4.52 -2.49 20.10
CA ALA A 77 5.04 -3.31 19.02
C ALA A 77 5.80 -4.54 19.55
N LYS A 78 6.68 -4.33 20.54
CA LYS A 78 7.43 -5.40 21.20
C LYS A 78 6.51 -6.42 21.87
N ARG A 79 5.62 -5.97 22.76
CA ARG A 79 4.74 -6.87 23.54
C ARG A 79 3.78 -7.64 22.66
N VAL A 80 3.15 -6.97 21.67
CA VAL A 80 2.25 -7.64 20.74
C VAL A 80 2.99 -8.73 19.97
N THR A 81 4.20 -8.46 19.50
CA THR A 81 5.01 -9.45 18.78
C THR A 81 5.35 -10.64 19.67
N GLU A 82 5.78 -10.41 20.91
CA GLU A 82 6.12 -11.47 21.88
C GLU A 82 4.90 -12.32 22.28
N GLU A 83 3.73 -11.70 22.49
CA GLU A 83 2.53 -12.37 22.98
C GLU A 83 1.75 -13.11 21.88
N THR A 84 1.73 -12.57 20.66
CA THR A 84 0.89 -13.10 19.56
C THR A 84 1.68 -13.87 18.52
N GLY A 85 3.00 -13.69 18.46
CA GLY A 85 3.85 -14.18 17.37
C GLY A 85 3.67 -13.42 16.04
N TYR A 86 2.78 -12.42 15.98
CA TYR A 86 2.59 -11.56 14.82
C TYR A 86 3.56 -10.38 14.90
N TYR A 87 4.49 -10.28 13.95
CA TYR A 87 5.40 -9.15 13.87
C TYR A 87 4.62 -7.85 13.62
N LEU A 88 4.77 -6.89 14.53
CA LEU A 88 4.14 -5.58 14.44
C LEU A 88 5.20 -4.49 14.55
N SER A 89 5.26 -3.59 13.56
CA SER A 89 6.11 -2.40 13.64
C SER A 89 5.42 -1.26 14.40
N GLU A 90 6.20 -0.27 14.84
CA GLU A 90 5.67 0.92 15.52
C GLU A 90 4.70 1.70 14.63
N GLU A 91 4.98 1.79 13.34
CA GLU A 91 4.15 2.47 12.36
C GLU A 91 2.81 1.74 12.16
N ILE A 92 2.82 0.41 12.12
CA ILE A 92 1.57 -0.36 12.00
C ILE A 92 0.75 -0.24 13.29
N ALA A 93 1.38 -0.24 14.46
CA ALA A 93 0.68 0.00 15.73
C ALA A 93 -0.01 1.37 15.76
N GLN A 94 0.67 2.43 15.29
CA GLN A 94 0.11 3.78 15.15
C GLN A 94 -1.10 3.81 14.21
N ILE A 95 -0.96 3.18 13.05
CA ILE A 95 -2.03 3.09 12.05
C ILE A 95 -3.24 2.35 12.62
N VAL A 96 -3.02 1.21 13.27
CA VAL A 96 -4.09 0.42 13.88
C VAL A 96 -4.85 1.24 14.91
N GLU A 97 -4.15 1.89 15.84
CA GLU A 97 -4.80 2.76 16.82
C GLU A 97 -5.62 3.86 16.13
N LYS A 98 -5.01 4.56 15.17
CA LYS A 98 -5.68 5.65 14.45
C LYS A 98 -6.98 5.19 13.78
N ILE A 99 -6.96 4.08 13.04
CA ILE A 99 -8.14 3.56 12.33
C ILE A 99 -9.27 3.24 13.30
N ILE A 100 -8.94 2.59 14.42
CA ILE A 100 -9.93 2.16 15.41
C ILE A 100 -10.55 3.38 16.12
N ARG A 101 -9.72 4.36 16.51
CA ARG A 101 -10.19 5.60 17.14
C ARG A 101 -11.06 6.45 16.20
N GLU A 102 -10.78 6.40 14.89
CA GLU A 102 -11.60 7.05 13.86
C GLU A 102 -12.89 6.27 13.52
N GLY A 103 -13.10 5.07 14.09
CA GLY A 103 -14.27 4.24 13.82
C GLY A 103 -14.30 3.64 12.41
N LYS A 104 -13.15 3.57 11.72
CA LYS A 104 -13.05 3.14 10.31
C LYS A 104 -12.72 1.66 10.14
N GLU A 105 -12.94 0.84 11.18
CA GLU A 105 -12.52 -0.57 11.14
C GLU A 105 -13.10 -1.36 9.97
N SER A 106 -14.41 -1.27 9.75
CA SER A 106 -15.10 -2.02 8.68
C SER A 106 -14.66 -1.62 7.27
N GLU A 107 -14.22 -0.37 7.13
CA GLU A 107 -13.71 0.18 5.88
C GLU A 107 -12.27 -0.30 5.63
N MET A 108 -11.40 -0.15 6.64
CA MET A 108 -9.95 -0.26 6.48
C MET A 108 -9.39 -1.66 6.74
N PHE A 109 -10.03 -2.48 7.58
CA PHE A 109 -9.58 -3.84 7.86
C PHE A 109 -10.37 -4.88 7.06
N HIS A 110 -9.66 -5.92 6.61
CA HIS A 110 -10.28 -7.07 5.98
C HIS A 110 -10.95 -7.94 7.05
N PRO A 111 -12.25 -8.31 6.89
CA PRO A 111 -12.97 -9.04 7.92
C PRO A 111 -12.48 -10.49 8.09
N ASN A 112 -12.00 -11.12 7.03
CA ASN A 112 -11.46 -12.49 7.07
C ASN A 112 -10.22 -12.66 6.19
N PRO A 113 -9.00 -12.33 6.66
CA PRO A 113 -7.77 -12.45 5.88
C PRO A 113 -7.52 -13.83 5.27
N SER A 114 -8.01 -14.89 5.90
CA SER A 114 -7.87 -16.28 5.41
C SER A 114 -8.64 -16.55 4.12
N GLU A 115 -9.65 -15.74 3.82
CA GLU A 115 -10.47 -15.83 2.60
C GLU A 115 -9.93 -14.97 1.43
N LEU A 116 -8.76 -14.35 1.59
CA LEU A 116 -8.17 -13.56 0.52
C LEU A 116 -7.91 -14.41 -0.73
N PRO A 117 -8.30 -13.95 -1.93
CA PRO A 117 -8.22 -14.74 -3.16
C PRO A 117 -6.79 -14.74 -3.72
N CYS A 118 -5.81 -15.21 -2.94
CA CYS A 118 -4.39 -15.10 -3.26
C CYS A 118 -4.02 -15.83 -4.56
N GLU A 119 -4.73 -16.92 -4.90
CA GLU A 119 -4.57 -17.65 -6.16
C GLU A 119 -5.03 -16.85 -7.38
N GLU A 120 -6.09 -16.06 -7.24
CA GLU A 120 -6.55 -15.17 -8.31
C GLU A 120 -5.72 -13.89 -8.35
N CYS A 121 -5.30 -13.39 -7.18
CA CYS A 121 -4.49 -12.18 -7.06
C CYS A 121 -3.13 -12.33 -7.76
N ILE A 122 -2.47 -13.49 -7.66
CA ILE A 122 -1.14 -13.69 -8.26
C ILE A 122 -1.18 -13.73 -9.79
N LYS A 123 -2.34 -14.03 -10.38
CA LYS A 123 -2.56 -14.04 -11.83
C LYS A 123 -2.70 -12.64 -12.42
N ARG A 124 -2.90 -11.61 -11.59
CA ARG A 124 -3.15 -10.22 -12.02
C ARG A 124 -1.90 -9.35 -11.94
N GLU A 125 -1.62 -8.64 -13.01
CA GLU A 125 -0.50 -7.71 -13.11
C GLU A 125 -0.97 -6.37 -13.68
N VAL A 126 -0.78 -5.30 -12.91
CA VAL A 126 -0.97 -3.93 -13.38
C VAL A 126 0.12 -3.63 -14.40
N VAL A 127 -0.25 -3.40 -15.66
CA VAL A 127 0.72 -3.15 -16.74
C VAL A 127 1.17 -1.70 -16.72
N GLU A 128 0.20 -0.78 -16.71
CA GLU A 128 0.45 0.64 -16.49
C GLU A 128 -0.49 1.18 -15.41
N GLY A 129 0.01 2.17 -14.68
CA GLY A 129 -0.71 2.81 -13.59
C GLY A 129 0.14 3.88 -12.93
N ILE A 130 -0.38 4.43 -11.85
CA ILE A 130 0.39 5.25 -10.91
C ILE A 130 0.22 4.69 -9.51
N LEU A 131 1.30 4.74 -8.74
CA LEU A 131 1.26 4.73 -7.28
C LEU A 131 1.32 6.18 -6.81
N TYR A 132 0.66 6.52 -5.70
CA TYR A 132 0.85 7.83 -5.07
C TYR A 132 0.78 7.76 -3.55
N CYS A 133 1.53 8.64 -2.91
CA CYS A 133 1.59 8.76 -1.47
C CYS A 133 0.53 9.77 -1.00
N PRO A 134 -0.48 9.36 -0.21
CA PRO A 134 -1.49 10.30 0.28
C PRO A 134 -0.93 11.31 1.29
N ASN A 135 0.25 11.06 1.88
CA ASN A 135 0.90 11.96 2.83
C ASN A 135 1.69 13.10 2.16
N CYS A 136 2.49 12.81 1.13
CA CYS A 136 3.37 13.82 0.52
C CYS A 136 3.05 14.14 -0.94
N LEU A 137 2.02 13.50 -1.50
CA LEU A 137 1.52 13.65 -2.88
C LEU A 137 2.55 13.34 -3.97
N ARG A 138 3.61 12.59 -3.63
CA ARG A 138 4.50 12.02 -4.65
C ARG A 138 3.85 10.85 -5.33
N TRP A 139 3.95 10.82 -6.65
CA TRP A 139 3.43 9.74 -7.46
C TRP A 139 4.56 9.05 -8.23
N TYR A 140 4.42 7.76 -8.47
CA TYR A 140 5.40 6.90 -9.12
C TYR A 140 4.71 6.16 -10.27
N PRO A 141 5.21 6.26 -11.50
CA PRO A 141 4.63 5.55 -12.63
C PRO A 141 4.86 4.04 -12.48
N ILE A 142 3.90 3.26 -12.94
CA ILE A 142 4.07 1.84 -13.26
C ILE A 142 4.15 1.79 -14.78
N ARG A 143 5.30 1.35 -15.32
CA ARG A 143 5.52 1.18 -16.76
C ARG A 143 5.97 -0.24 -17.01
N GLU A 144 5.37 -0.89 -18.01
CA GLU A 144 5.69 -2.28 -18.36
C GLU A 144 5.76 -3.19 -17.14
N GLU A 145 4.77 -3.04 -16.23
CA GLU A 145 4.64 -3.77 -14.98
C GLU A 145 5.64 -3.42 -13.86
N ILE A 146 6.58 -2.54 -14.12
CA ILE A 146 7.62 -2.14 -13.16
C ILE A 146 7.19 -0.83 -12.48
N PRO A 147 7.00 -0.82 -11.15
CA PRO A 147 6.82 0.42 -10.40
C PRO A 147 8.18 1.14 -10.28
N GLU A 148 8.30 2.32 -10.89
CA GLU A 148 9.53 3.11 -10.86
C GLU A 148 9.62 3.95 -9.57
N MET A 149 10.04 3.29 -8.50
CA MET A 149 10.11 3.85 -7.15
C MET A 149 11.40 4.66 -6.90
N LEU A 150 11.83 5.45 -7.88
CA LEU A 150 13.05 6.26 -7.80
C LEU A 150 12.82 7.56 -6.99
N PRO A 151 13.82 8.02 -6.23
CA PRO A 151 13.88 9.37 -5.67
C PRO A 151 13.75 10.46 -6.75
N ASP A 152 13.29 11.65 -6.36
CA ASP A 152 12.97 12.75 -7.29
C ASP A 152 14.17 13.17 -8.18
N ASP A 153 15.38 13.11 -7.65
CA ASP A 153 16.63 13.50 -8.32
C ASP A 153 17.14 12.49 -9.36
N LEU A 154 16.60 11.26 -9.35
CA LEU A 154 16.96 10.19 -10.28
C LEU A 154 15.90 9.96 -11.37
N ARG A 155 14.87 10.82 -11.44
CA ARG A 155 13.74 10.67 -12.36
C ARG A 155 13.92 11.52 -13.61
N SER A 156 13.50 10.96 -14.75
CA SER A 156 13.34 11.71 -15.99
C SER A 156 12.03 12.51 -15.95
N LEU A 157 12.09 13.75 -15.46
CA LEU A 157 10.89 14.58 -15.21
C LEU A 157 10.08 14.86 -16.49
N ASP A 158 10.75 14.97 -17.64
CA ASP A 158 10.08 15.13 -18.92
C ASP A 158 9.28 13.88 -19.32
N GLU A 159 9.84 12.69 -19.17
CA GLU A 159 9.13 11.43 -19.43
C GLU A 159 7.99 11.19 -18.44
N ASP A 160 8.17 11.60 -17.19
CA ASP A 160 7.11 11.57 -16.19
C ASP A 160 5.97 12.52 -16.54
N TYR A 161 6.28 13.73 -16.99
CA TYR A 161 5.27 14.68 -17.45
C TYR A 161 4.47 14.10 -18.63
N GLU A 162 5.15 13.57 -19.65
CA GLU A 162 4.48 12.96 -20.81
C GLU A 162 3.60 11.78 -20.41
N PHE A 163 4.07 10.94 -19.48
CA PHE A 163 3.29 9.82 -18.96
C PHE A 163 2.05 10.29 -18.19
N LEU A 164 2.20 11.29 -17.31
CA LEU A 164 1.10 11.89 -16.56
C LEU A 164 0.04 12.48 -17.51
N MET A 165 0.48 13.20 -18.54
CA MET A 165 -0.41 13.84 -19.51
C MET A 165 -1.13 12.82 -20.40
N ARG A 166 -0.46 11.72 -20.79
CA ARG A 166 -1.08 10.61 -21.52
C ARG A 166 -2.29 10.02 -20.78
N TYR A 167 -2.21 9.94 -19.46
CA TYR A 167 -3.24 9.33 -18.61
C TYR A 167 -4.05 10.34 -17.80
N ARG A 168 -4.01 11.62 -18.16
CA ARG A 168 -4.58 12.71 -17.36
C ARG A 168 -6.02 12.44 -16.90
N ASP A 169 -6.87 11.90 -17.77
CA ASP A 169 -8.30 11.72 -17.50
C ASP A 169 -8.59 10.57 -16.51
N LYS A 170 -7.58 9.72 -16.22
CA LYS A 170 -7.65 8.65 -15.23
C LYS A 170 -6.96 9.02 -13.91
N VAL A 171 -6.08 10.01 -13.91
CA VAL A 171 -5.28 10.39 -12.74
C VAL A 171 -6.14 11.21 -11.78
N PRO A 172 -6.05 11.01 -10.45
CA PRO A 172 -6.80 11.82 -9.49
C PRO A 172 -6.42 13.30 -9.60
N GLU A 173 -7.41 14.18 -9.53
CA GLU A 173 -7.22 15.64 -9.68
C GLU A 173 -6.16 16.20 -8.73
N ILE A 174 -6.12 15.71 -7.49
CA ILE A 174 -5.10 16.13 -6.51
C ILE A 174 -3.67 15.84 -6.99
N ILE A 175 -3.45 14.74 -7.70
CA ILE A 175 -2.14 14.39 -8.26
C ILE A 175 -1.85 15.20 -9.52
N LEU A 176 -2.86 15.47 -10.35
CA LEU A 176 -2.70 16.36 -11.51
C LEU A 176 -2.27 17.76 -11.10
N GLN A 177 -2.83 18.31 -10.02
CA GLN A 177 -2.61 19.69 -9.60
C GLN A 177 -1.42 19.86 -8.65
N GLN A 178 -1.22 18.90 -7.73
CA GLN A 178 -0.27 19.03 -6.61
C GLN A 178 0.75 17.89 -6.56
N GLY A 179 0.70 16.98 -7.54
CA GLY A 179 1.61 15.85 -7.64
C GLY A 179 3.07 16.29 -7.63
N LYS A 180 3.90 15.49 -6.98
CA LYS A 180 5.35 15.66 -6.95
C LYS A 180 6.04 14.44 -7.59
N PRO A 181 7.21 14.62 -8.23
CA PRO A 181 7.90 15.90 -8.47
C PRO A 181 7.29 16.72 -9.62
N VAL A 182 6.46 16.10 -10.46
CA VAL A 182 5.87 16.69 -11.67
C VAL A 182 4.36 16.70 -11.56
N ASN A 183 3.75 17.76 -12.08
CA ASN A 183 2.30 17.93 -12.22
C ASN A 183 1.98 18.73 -13.51
N ILE A 184 0.71 19.06 -13.75
CA ILE A 184 0.28 19.70 -15.01
C ILE A 184 0.86 21.11 -15.23
N THR A 185 1.46 21.75 -14.22
CA THR A 185 2.08 23.08 -14.36
C THR A 185 3.58 23.00 -14.64
N TYR A 186 4.18 21.80 -14.70
CA TYR A 186 5.63 21.62 -14.84
C TYR A 186 6.24 22.37 -16.03
N ARG A 187 5.54 22.43 -17.16
CA ARG A 187 5.98 23.11 -18.39
C ARG A 187 5.24 24.42 -18.68
N LYS A 188 4.61 25.03 -17.68
CA LYS A 188 3.97 26.36 -17.79
C LYS A 188 4.89 27.41 -17.20
#